data_AF-A0A2N7PZ37-F1
#
_entry.id   AF-A0A2N7PZ37-F1
#
_cell.length_a   1.000
_cell.length_b   1.000
_cell.length_c   1.000
_cell.angle_alpha   90.00
_cell.angle_beta   90.00
_cell.angle_gamma   90.00
#
_symmetry.space_group_name_H-M   'P 1'
#
loop_
_entity.id
_entity.type
_entity.pdbx_description
1 polymer ?
#
loop_
_entity_poly.entity_id
_entity_poly.type
_entity_poly.pdbx_seq_one_letter_code
_entity_poly.pdbx_strand_id
1 'polypeptide(L)' 'MEIEQSIENVNGTLIWYYYICKREVWLIGHGIDADQENDFILLGRHIHDIFYKNYKKEFMIDNTIKIDIIPG' A
#
# COMPACT_ATOMS: atom_id res chain seq x y z
N MET A 1 20.70 -6.26 -25.85
CA MET A 1 19.65 -5.54 -25.09
C MET A 1 18.89 -6.61 -24.35
N GLU A 2 19.45 -7.03 -23.23
CA GLU A 2 18.82 -8.02 -22.36
C GLU A 2 17.62 -7.32 -21.74
N ILE A 3 16.43 -7.79 -22.09
CA ILE A 3 15.22 -7.44 -21.34
C ILE A 3 15.25 -8.34 -20.10
N GLU A 4 16.13 -8.02 -19.15
CA GLU A 4 15.85 -8.35 -17.76
C GLU A 4 14.79 -7.35 -17.31
N GLN A 5 13.53 -7.66 -17.61
CA GLN A 5 12.45 -7.04 -16.85
C GLN A 5 12.50 -7.70 -15.48
N SER A 6 13.37 -7.18 -14.61
CA SER A 6 13.33 -7.52 -13.19
C SER A 6 11.89 -7.26 -12.73
N ILE A 7 11.24 -8.28 -12.16
CA ILE A 7 9.96 -8.11 -11.48
C ILE A 7 10.29 -7.35 -10.19
N GLU A 8 10.66 -6.08 -10.32
CA GLU A 8 10.99 -5.24 -9.17
C GLU A 8 9.69 -4.86 -8.49
N ASN A 9 9.31 -5.77 -7.58
CA ASN A 9 8.48 -5.56 -6.40
C ASN A 9 6.96 -5.73 -6.59
N VAL A 10 6.53 -6.88 -7.14
CA VAL A 10 5.15 -7.36 -6.89
C VAL A 10 4.97 -7.56 -5.38
N ASN A 11 3.99 -6.87 -4.79
CA ASN A 11 3.68 -6.93 -3.37
C ASN A 11 2.20 -7.33 -3.16
N GLY A 12 1.82 -7.48 -1.89
CA GLY A 12 0.44 -7.85 -1.53
C GLY A 12 -0.60 -6.86 -2.04
N THR A 13 -0.27 -5.56 -2.10
CA THR A 13 -1.16 -4.52 -2.60
C THR A 13 -1.45 -4.69 -4.10
N LEU A 14 -0.44 -4.97 -4.92
CA LEU A 14 -0.62 -5.23 -6.35
C LEU A 14 -1.43 -6.51 -6.60
N ILE A 15 -1.20 -7.56 -5.80
CA ILE A 15 -2.01 -8.79 -5.87
C ILE A 15 -3.47 -8.49 -5.53
N TRP A 16 -3.72 -7.75 -4.45
CA TRP A 16 -5.07 -7.36 -4.05
C TRP A 16 -5.80 -6.58 -5.16
N TYR A 17 -5.15 -5.57 -5.73
CA TYR A 17 -5.70 -4.81 -6.86
C TYR A 17 -5.95 -5.66 -8.11
N TYR A 18 -5.10 -6.66 -8.39
CA TYR A 18 -5.31 -7.57 -9.50
C TYR A 18 -6.64 -8.35 -9.38
N TYR A 19 -7.00 -8.77 -8.17
CA TYR A 19 -8.27 -9.45 -7.91
C TYR A 19 -9.49 -8.53 -7.96
N ILE A 20 -9.30 -7.22 -7.79
CA ILE A 20 -10.35 -6.20 -7.93
C ILE A 20 -10.53 -5.84 -9.41
N CYS A 21 -9.47 -5.34 -10.05
CA CYS A 21 -9.51 -4.82 -11.40
C CYS A 21 -8.11 -4.82 -12.06
N LYS A 22 -7.98 -5.54 -13.18
CA LYS A 22 -6.72 -5.63 -13.95
C LYS A 22 -6.19 -4.27 -14.44
N ARG A 23 -7.10 -3.33 -14.73
CA ARG A 23 -6.71 -1.97 -15.15
C ARG A 23 -6.16 -1.15 -13.98
N GLU A 24 -6.74 -1.31 -12.80
CA GLU A 24 -6.31 -0.60 -11.59
C GLU A 24 -4.88 -1.00 -11.18
N VAL A 25 -4.58 -2.30 -11.13
CA VAL A 25 -3.21 -2.78 -10.86
C VAL A 25 -2.22 -2.32 -11.93
N TRP A 26 -2.64 -2.24 -13.20
CA TRP A 26 -1.76 -1.72 -14.25
C TRP A 26 -1.42 -0.25 -14.02
N LEU A 27 -2.41 0.59 -13.67
CA LEU A 27 -2.21 2.01 -13.40
C LEU A 27 -1.26 2.21 -12.20
N ILE A 28 -1.58 1.60 -11.05
CA ILE A 28 -0.80 1.76 -9.81
C ILE A 28 0.61 1.18 -9.98
N GLY A 29 0.75 0.03 -10.63
CA GLY A 29 2.05 -0.57 -10.93
C GLY A 29 2.95 0.28 -11.84
N HIS A 30 2.38 1.26 -12.56
CA HIS A 30 3.12 2.22 -13.39
C HIS A 30 3.15 3.63 -12.75
N GLY A 31 2.84 3.76 -11.45
CA GLY A 31 2.90 5.03 -10.73
C GLY A 31 1.75 6.00 -11.06
N ILE A 32 0.63 5.49 -11.55
CA ILE A 32 -0.59 6.26 -11.81
C ILE A 32 -1.59 5.97 -10.69
N ASP A 33 -1.55 6.81 -9.66
CA ASP A 33 -2.38 6.67 -8.48
C ASP A 33 -3.71 7.41 -8.59
N ALA A 34 -4.68 7.01 -7.77
CA ALA A 34 -5.90 7.78 -7.55
C ALA A 34 -5.59 9.11 -6.83
N ASP A 35 -6.53 10.05 -6.90
CA ASP A 35 -6.42 11.35 -6.22
C ASP A 35 -6.17 11.18 -4.71
N GLN A 36 -4.94 11.52 -4.28
CA GLN A 36 -4.49 11.39 -2.89
C GLN A 36 -4.93 12.56 -2.00
N GLU A 37 -5.40 13.66 -2.60
CA GLU A 37 -5.84 14.89 -1.92
C GLU A 37 -7.33 14.83 -1.54
N ASN A 38 -7.98 13.69 -1.71
CA ASN A 38 -9.38 13.52 -1.33
C ASN A 38 -9.57 13.65 0.20
N ASP A 39 -10.48 14.53 0.63
CA ASP A 39 -10.77 14.80 2.05
C ASP A 39 -11.14 13.54 2.86
N PHE A 40 -11.81 12.56 2.24
CA PHE A 40 -12.14 11.31 2.93
C PHE A 40 -10.91 10.44 3.20
N ILE A 41 -9.89 10.49 2.33
CA ILE A 41 -8.61 9.83 2.56
C ILE A 41 -7.90 10.53 3.73
N LEU A 42 -7.88 11.87 3.76
CA LEU A 42 -7.32 12.63 4.88
C LEU A 42 -7.99 12.29 6.21
N LEU A 43 -9.33 12.24 6.23
CA LEU A 43 -10.11 11.83 7.40
C LEU A 43 -9.73 10.41 7.86
N GLY A 44 -9.57 9.48 6.91
CA GLY A 44 -9.14 8.12 7.20
C GLY A 44 -7.77 8.06 7.89
N ARG A 45 -6.80 8.85 7.43
CA ARG A 45 -5.47 8.96 8.07
C ARG A 45 -5.59 9.50 9.50
N HIS A 46 -6.39 10.55 9.72
CA HIS A 46 -6.61 11.07 11.08
C HIS A 46 -7.29 10.06 12.02
N ILE A 47 -8.25 9.29 11.52
CA ILE A 47 -8.86 8.20 12.29
C ILE A 47 -7.80 7.15 12.62
N HIS A 48 -6.98 6.75 11.64
CA HIS A 48 -5.89 5.81 11.85
C HIS A 48 -4.95 6.29 12.95
N ASP A 49 -4.58 7.58 12.99
CA ASP A 49 -3.68 8.15 14.01
C ASP A 49 -4.25 8.07 15.43
N ILE A 50 -5.53 8.40 15.63
CA ILE A 50 -6.13 8.52 16.97
C ILE A 50 -6.64 7.20 17.55
N PHE A 51 -6.92 6.18 16.72
CA PHE A 51 -7.32 4.85 17.17
C PHE A 51 -6.09 3.95 17.42
N TYR A 52 -6.27 2.80 18.09
CA TYR A 52 -5.19 1.84 18.37
C TYR A 52 -3.93 2.43 19.04
N LYS A 53 -4.08 3.41 19.95
CA LYS A 53 -2.95 4.11 20.60
C LYS A 53 -1.98 3.21 21.37
N ASN A 54 -2.45 2.07 21.87
CA ASN A 54 -1.63 1.12 22.63
C ASN A 54 -0.99 0.03 21.73
N TYR A 55 -1.13 0.14 20.41
CA TYR A 55 -0.57 -0.79 19.46
C TYR A 55 0.59 -0.13 18.72
N LYS A 56 1.55 -0.95 18.29
CA LYS A 56 2.57 -0.53 17.34
C LYS A 56 1.96 -0.51 15.95
N LYS A 57 2.10 0.59 15.23
CA LYS A 57 1.57 0.77 13.87
C LYS A 57 2.69 0.80 12.84
N GLU A 58 2.36 0.44 11.61
CA GLU A 58 3.23 0.53 10.43
C GLU A 58 4.63 -0.07 10.62
N PHE A 59 4.71 -1.27 11.18
CA PHE A 59 5.99 -1.93 11.42
C PHE A 59 6.58 -2.47 10.11
N MET A 60 7.77 -1.99 9.75
CA MET A 60 8.49 -2.41 8.54
C MET A 60 9.39 -3.62 8.82
N ILE A 61 9.24 -4.67 8.01
CA ILE A 61 10.13 -5.85 7.96
C ILE A 61 10.89 -5.81 6.65
N ASP A 62 12.22 -5.86 6.74
CA ASP A 62 13.16 -5.93 5.61
C ASP A 62 12.87 -4.91 4.50
N ASN A 63 12.37 -3.72 4.88
CA ASN A 63 11.88 -2.67 3.97
C ASN A 63 10.91 -3.15 2.88
N THR A 64 10.28 -4.31 3.06
CA THR A 64 9.49 -5.00 2.04
C THR A 64 8.04 -5.18 2.47
N ILE A 65 7.82 -5.53 3.75
CA ILE A 65 6.49 -5.78 4.30
C ILE A 65 6.20 -4.73 5.36
N LYS A 66 5.08 -4.03 5.21
CA LYS A 66 4.54 -3.13 6.23
C LYS A 66 3.39 -3.84 6.95
N ILE A 67 3.57 -4.16 8.22
CA ILE A 67 2.51 -4.67 9.08
C ILE A 67 1.75 -3.49 9.65
N ASP A 68 0.43 -3.46 9.43
CA ASP A 68 -0.41 -2.32 9.81
C ASP A 68 -0.45 -2.11 11.34
N ILE A 69 -0.76 -3.16 12.11
CA ILE A 69 -0.94 -3.08 13.57
C ILE A 69 -0.39 -4.34 14.26
N ILE A 70 0.35 -4.16 15.36
CA ILE A 70 0.84 -5.22 16.25
C ILE A 70 0.47 -4.86 17.70
N PRO A 71 -0.10 -5.79 18.50
CA PRO A 71 -0.34 -5.57 19.93
C PRO A 71 0.92 -5.06 20.65
N GLY A 72 0.74 -4.07 21.51
CA GLY A 72 1.82 -3.44 22.30
C GLY A 72 2.42 -4.38 23.33
#